data_AF-A0A561B2D0-F1
#
_entry.id   AF-A0A561B2D0-F1
#
_cell.length_a   1.000
_cell.length_b   1.000
_cell.length_c   1.000
_cell.angle_alpha   90.00
_cell.angle_beta   90.00
_cell.angle_gamma   90.00
#
_symmetry.space_group_name_H-M   'P 1'
#
loop_
_entity.id
_entity.type
_entity.pdbx_description
1 polymer ?
#
loop_
_entity_poly.entity_id
_entity_poly.type
_entity_poly.pdbx_seq_one_letter_code
_entity_poly.pdbx_strand_id
1 'polypeptide(L)'
;MARQKGSLPVPDFDLVPAEALPSRIKELDIEQVDQLIGYERNHGERSPVLTLLTRRRDQIRTDEDSSVEIDVHDAGDGCDA
;
A
#
# COMPACT_ATOMS: atom_id res chain seq x y z
N MET A 1 -17.65 12.00 25.05
CA MET A 1 -17.84 10.97 24.00
C MET A 1 -17.68 11.62 22.64
N ALA A 2 -16.45 11.86 22.20
CA ALA A 2 -16.16 12.49 20.92
C ALA A 2 -16.13 11.40 19.84
N ARG A 3 -17.12 11.42 18.95
CA ARG A 3 -17.06 10.77 17.64
C ARG A 3 -15.84 11.34 16.91
N GLN A 4 -14.74 10.59 16.94
CA GLN A 4 -13.46 10.98 16.37
C GLN A 4 -13.65 11.08 14.86
N LYS A 5 -13.94 12.29 14.37
CA LYS A 5 -13.79 12.64 12.95
C LYS A 5 -12.29 12.44 12.66
N GLY A 6 -11.87 11.42 11.94
CA GLY A 6 -12.34 11.16 10.58
C GLY A 6 -11.58 12.03 9.57
N SER A 7 -10.36 12.49 9.88
CA SER A 7 -9.40 12.93 8.86
C SER A 7 -8.87 11.69 8.14
N LEU A 8 -9.76 10.99 7.43
CA LEU A 8 -9.32 9.99 6.47
C LEU A 8 -8.35 10.71 5.52
N PRO A 9 -7.13 10.20 5.34
CA PRO A 9 -6.15 10.83 4.46
C PRO A 9 -6.62 10.80 3.00
N VAL A 10 -7.58 9.91 2.70
CA VAL A 10 -8.24 9.82 1.41
C VAL A 10 -9.68 10.33 1.53
N PRO A 11 -10.03 11.43 0.85
CA PRO A 11 -11.42 11.84 0.74
C PRO A 11 -12.22 10.79 -0.05
N ASP A 12 -13.46 10.56 0.37
CA ASP A 12 -14.41 9.66 -0.29
C ASP A 12 -13.95 8.20 -0.42
N PHE A 13 -13.08 7.72 0.48
CA PHE A 13 -12.50 6.37 0.43
C PHE A 13 -13.51 5.24 0.18
N ASP A 14 -14.69 5.28 0.81
CA ASP A 14 -15.75 4.26 0.64
C ASP A 14 -16.36 4.22 -0.77
N LEU A 15 -16.35 5.37 -1.46
CA LEU A 15 -16.87 5.55 -2.81
C LEU A 15 -15.85 5.19 -3.90
N VAL A 16 -14.57 5.03 -3.54
CA VAL A 16 -13.51 4.70 -4.49
C VAL A 16 -13.56 3.21 -4.84
N PRO A 17 -13.59 2.84 -6.14
CA PRO A 17 -13.51 1.45 -6.55
C PRO A 17 -12.11 0.88 -6.33
N ALA A 18 -12.01 -0.42 -6.07
CA ALA A 18 -10.74 -1.10 -5.78
C ALA A 18 -9.69 -0.92 -6.89
N GLU A 19 -10.12 -0.70 -8.13
CA GLU A 19 -9.25 -0.44 -9.29
C GLU A 19 -8.56 0.93 -9.25
N ALA A 20 -9.17 1.93 -8.60
CA ALA A 20 -8.64 3.29 -8.49
C ALA A 20 -7.86 3.53 -7.19
N LEU A 21 -7.98 2.62 -6.20
CA LEU A 21 -7.22 2.68 -4.95
C LEU A 21 -5.70 2.62 -5.13
N PRO A 22 -5.09 1.80 -6.02
CA PRO A 22 -3.64 1.67 -6.14
C PRO A 22 -2.95 3.01 -6.39
N SER A 23 -3.54 3.86 -7.24
CA SER A 23 -3.01 5.19 -7.56
C SER A 23 -3.03 6.13 -6.35
N ARG A 24 -4.09 6.04 -5.53
CA ARG A 24 -4.27 6.87 -4.34
C ARG A 24 -3.35 6.43 -3.20
N ILE A 25 -3.27 5.12 -2.94
CA ILE A 25 -2.45 4.58 -1.84
C ILE A 25 -0.94 4.68 -2.12
N LYS A 26 -0.55 4.89 -3.38
CA LYS A 26 0.84 5.15 -3.74
C LYS A 26 1.34 6.48 -3.18
N GLU A 27 0.48 7.49 -3.09
CA GLU A 27 0.82 8.81 -2.54
C GLU A 27 0.74 8.85 -1.00
N LEU A 28 0.30 7.77 -0.35
CA LEU A 28 0.13 7.68 1.10
C LEU A 28 1.36 7.07 1.78
N ASP A 29 1.62 7.56 2.99
CA ASP A 29 2.61 7.02 3.94
C ASP A 29 2.10 5.80 4.71
N ILE A 30 3.03 5.09 5.36
CA ILE A 30 2.73 3.87 6.10
C ILE A 30 1.69 4.06 7.21
N GLU A 31 1.76 5.18 7.94
CA GLU A 31 0.82 5.52 9.00
C GLU A 31 -0.59 5.74 8.45
N GLN A 32 -0.68 6.37 7.27
CA GLN A 32 -1.94 6.64 6.59
C GLN A 32 -2.57 5.34 6.05
N VAL A 33 -1.76 4.42 5.51
CA VAL A 33 -2.22 3.11 5.07
C VAL A 33 -2.73 2.26 6.24
N ASP A 34 -2.05 2.27 7.38
CA ASP A 34 -2.46 1.49 8.57
C ASP A 34 -3.81 2.00 9.13
N GLN A 35 -3.99 3.33 9.14
CA GLN A 35 -5.26 3.96 9.52
C GLN A 35 -6.41 3.54 8.58
N LEU A 36 -6.18 3.43 7.28
CA LEU A 36 -7.18 2.97 6.31
C LEU A 36 -7.54 1.49 6.51
N ILE A 37 -6.57 0.64 6.87
CA ILE A 37 -6.83 -0.78 7.18
C ILE A 37 -7.77 -0.90 8.39
N GLY A 38 -7.52 -0.10 9.44
CA GLY A 38 -8.38 -0.08 10.63
C GLY A 38 -9.79 0.42 10.32
N TYR A 39 -9.90 1.47 9.50
CA TYR A 39 -11.19 1.98 9.06
C TYR A 39 -11.95 0.94 8.21
N GLU A 40 -11.28 0.35 7.23
CA GLU A 40 -11.93 -0.59 6.31
C GLU A 40 -12.39 -1.86 7.01
N ARG A 41 -11.63 -2.37 7.99
CA ARG A 41 -12.07 -3.49 8.85
C ARG A 41 -13.32 -3.18 9.69
N ASN A 42 -13.55 -1.92 10.03
CA ASN A 42 -14.66 -1.51 10.89
C ASN A 42 -15.91 -1.07 10.11
N HIS A 43 -15.75 -0.69 8.83
CA HIS A 43 -16.81 -0.05 8.04
C HIS A 43 -17.18 -0.79 6.75
N GLY A 44 -16.20 -1.21 5.95
CA GLY A 44 -16.44 -1.76 4.60
C GLY A 44 -16.20 -3.26 4.47
N GLU A 45 -15.30 -3.83 5.28
CA GLU A 45 -14.79 -5.21 5.24
C GLU A 45 -14.52 -5.75 3.82
N ARG A 46 -14.15 -4.87 2.88
CA ARG A 46 -13.85 -5.27 1.51
C ARG A 46 -12.52 -6.01 1.50
N SER A 47 -12.57 -7.34 1.49
CA SER A 47 -11.38 -8.20 1.38
C SER A 47 -10.37 -7.75 0.30
N PRO A 48 -10.78 -7.40 -0.95
CA PRO A 48 -9.81 -6.97 -1.96
C PRO A 48 -9.11 -5.65 -1.60
N VAL A 49 -9.80 -4.73 -0.92
CA VAL A 49 -9.23 -3.44 -0.49
C VAL A 49 -8.21 -3.66 0.63
N LEU A 50 -8.54 -4.49 1.61
CA LEU A 50 -7.62 -4.84 2.70
C LEU A 50 -6.33 -5.50 2.17
N THR A 51 -6.42 -6.37 1.17
CA THR A 51 -5.26 -6.97 0.51
C THR A 51 -4.39 -5.92 -0.18
N LEU A 52 -5.00 -4.98 -0.91
CA LEU A 52 -4.30 -3.87 -1.56
C LEU A 52 -3.56 -2.98 -0.56
N LEU A 53 -4.21 -2.56 0.52
CA LEU A 53 -3.61 -1.74 1.57
C LEU A 53 -2.45 -2.48 2.26
N THR A 54 -2.64 -3.76 2.58
CA THR A 54 -1.60 -4.58 3.21
C THR A 54 -0.38 -4.72 2.32
N ARG A 55 -0.57 -4.94 1.00
CA ARG A 55 0.51 -5.03 0.02
C ARG A 55 1.27 -3.71 -0.10
N ARG A 56 0.56 -2.58 -0.16
CA ARG A 56 1.19 -1.25 -0.24
C ARG A 56 2.04 -0.97 1.00
N ARG A 57 1.54 -1.28 2.20
CA ARG A 57 2.30 -1.14 3.46
C ARG A 57 3.61 -1.92 3.41
N ASP A 58 3.57 -3.15 2.89
CA ASP A 58 4.74 -4.00 2.74
C ASP A 58 5.74 -3.38 1.75
N GLN A 59 5.25 -2.90 0.61
CA GLN A 59 6.06 -2.17 -0.37
C GLN A 59 6.73 -0.92 0.21
N ILE A 60 6.05 -0.13 1.05
CA ILE A 60 6.68 1.07 1.68
C ILE A 60 7.84 0.64 2.57
N ARG A 61 7.63 -0.40 3.39
CA ARG A 61 8.70 -0.95 4.25
C ARG A 61 9.86 -1.46 3.42
N THR A 62 9.57 -2.21 2.37
CA THR A 62 10.60 -2.73 1.47
C THR A 62 11.29 -1.62 0.69
N ASP A 63 10.60 -0.57 0.24
CA ASP A 63 11.17 0.55 -0.53
C ASP A 63 12.08 1.43 0.34
N GLU A 64 11.69 1.70 1.60
CA GLU A 64 12.57 2.32 2.59
C GLU A 64 13.83 1.48 2.85
N ASP A 65 13.72 0.14 2.85
CA ASP A 65 14.85 -0.78 2.98
C ASP A 65 15.64 -0.99 1.65
N SER A 66 15.00 -0.84 0.49
CA SER A 66 15.54 -1.19 -0.84
C SER A 66 16.19 -0.01 -1.56
N SER A 67 16.47 1.08 -0.86
CA SER A 67 17.44 2.07 -1.35
C SER A 67 18.88 1.51 -1.41
N VAL A 68 19.12 0.28 -0.95
CA VAL A 68 20.33 -0.48 -1.29
C VAL A 68 20.15 -1.06 -2.69
N GLU A 69 20.89 -0.52 -3.65
CA GLU A 69 20.92 -0.95 -5.05
C GLU A 69 20.94 -2.48 -5.16
N ILE A 70 19.87 -3.04 -5.74
CA ILE A 70 19.92 -4.42 -6.22
C ILE A 70 20.70 -4.37 -7.55
N ASP A 71 22.03 -4.34 -7.46
CA ASP A 71 22.91 -4.77 -8.54
C ASP A 71 22.74 -6.28 -8.69
N VAL A 72 21.65 -6.69 -9.34
CA VAL A 72 21.63 -7.99 -10.01
C VAL A 72 22.44 -7.81 -11.29
N HIS A 73 23.76 -7.82 -11.14
CA HIS A 73 24.65 -8.18 -12.22
C HIS A 73 24.21 -9.56 -12.71
N ASP A 74 23.57 -9.56 -13.86
CA ASP A 74 23.18 -10.73 -14.64
C ASP A 74 24.45 -11.54 -14.96
N ALA A 75 24.79 -12.48 -14.07
CA ALA A 75 25.81 -13.49 -14.31
C ALA A 75 25.19 -14.55 -15.23
N GLY A 76 25.11 -14.21 -16.52
CA GLY A 76 24.38 -14.98 -17.50
C GLY A 76 25.03 -15.09 -18.87
N ASP A 77 26.35 -14.89 -19.03
CA ASP A 77 27.03 -15.26 -20.28
C ASP A 77 27.98 -16.44 -20.04
N GLY A 78 27.36 -17.60 -19.89
CA GLY A 78 27.98 -18.86 -20.30
C GLY A 78 27.86 -18.97 -21.82
N CYS A 79 28.76 -18.32 -22.56
CA CYS A 79 28.96 -18.63 -23.97
C CYS A 79 29.87 -19.87 -24.08
N ASP A 80 29.20 -21.00 -24.30
CA ASP A 80 29.68 -22.32 -24.69
C ASP A 80 30.36 -22.28 -26.08
N ALA A 81 31.57 -22.87 -26.19
CA ALA A 81 32.11 -23.66 -27.33
C ALA A 81 33.63 -23.57 -27.47
#